data_AF-A0A1V4JDV5-F1
#
_entry.id   AF-A0A1V4JDV5-F1
#
_cell.length_a   1.000
_cell.length_b   1.000
_cell.length_c   1.000
_cell.angle_alpha   90.00
_cell.angle_beta   90.00
_cell.angle_gamma   90.00
#
_symmetry.space_group_name_H-M   'P 1'
#
loop_
_entity.id
_entity.type
_entity.pdbx_description
1 polymer ?
#
loop_
_entity_poly.entity_id
_entity_poly.type
_entity_poly.pdbx_seq_one_letter_code
_entity_poly.pdbx_strand_id
1 'polypeptide(L)'
;MISEFTWPNHDLPSDKDAVKKLIECHGFQHDVAYGKTKIFIRTPRTLFTLEELHAKMLVRIVLFLQKVCGLCCRQMGQCWNSGHE
;
A
#
# COMPACT_ATOMS: atom_id res chain seq x y z
N MET A 1 5.49 3.14 -4.68
CA MET A 1 4.62 2.27 -3.87
C MET A 1 5.51 1.67 -2.81
N ILE A 2 5.06 1.47 -1.56
CA ILE A 2 5.97 0.97 -0.50
C ILE A 2 6.65 -0.34 -0.98
N SER A 3 5.94 -1.25 -1.64
CA SER A 3 6.57 -2.32 -2.43
C SER A 3 5.58 -2.90 -3.42
N GLU A 4 6.01 -3.18 -4.65
CA GLU A 4 5.20 -3.88 -5.66
C GLU A 4 4.99 -5.37 -5.30
N PHE A 5 5.81 -5.91 -4.40
CA PHE A 5 5.81 -7.33 -4.03
C PHE A 5 4.84 -7.66 -2.88
N THR A 6 4.34 -6.64 -2.18
CA THR A 6 3.49 -6.82 -0.99
C THR A 6 2.14 -6.12 -1.11
N TRP A 7 1.85 -5.52 -2.26
CA TRP A 7 0.61 -4.79 -2.50
C TRP A 7 0.01 -5.21 -3.85
N PRO A 8 -1.32 -5.41 -3.95
CA PRO A 8 -2.33 -5.24 -2.88
C PRO A 8 -2.36 -6.39 -1.86
N ASN A 9 -1.93 -7.57 -2.27
CA ASN A 9 -1.70 -8.73 -1.41
C ASN A 9 -0.28 -9.25 -1.67
N HIS A 10 0.33 -9.96 -0.73
CA HIS A 10 1.61 -10.63 -0.97
C HIS A 10 1.40 -12.09 -1.39
N ASP A 11 2.13 -12.54 -2.40
CA ASP A 11 2.13 -13.94 -2.86
C ASP A 11 3.29 -14.76 -2.26
N LEU A 12 3.98 -14.19 -1.27
CA LEU A 12 5.15 -14.82 -0.65
C LEU A 12 4.74 -15.96 0.30
N PRO A 13 5.63 -16.96 0.50
CA PRO A 13 5.32 -18.16 1.29
C PRO A 13 4.95 -17.91 2.75
N SER A 14 5.38 -16.77 3.32
CA SER A 14 5.03 -16.39 4.68
C SER A 14 5.02 -14.87 4.86
N ASP A 15 4.23 -14.39 5.81
CA ASP A 15 4.20 -12.97 6.22
C ASP A 15 5.59 -12.48 6.63
N LYS A 16 6.39 -13.36 7.26
CA LYS A 16 7.75 -13.03 7.67
C LYS A 16 8.65 -12.75 6.47
N ASP A 17 8.48 -13.51 5.39
CA ASP A 17 9.25 -13.29 4.15
C ASP A 17 8.72 -12.08 3.36
N ALA A 18 7.42 -11.81 3.41
CA ALA A 18 6.85 -10.57 2.90
C ALA A 18 7.43 -9.33 3.59
N VAL A 19 7.49 -9.35 4.92
CA VAL A 19 8.10 -8.25 5.69
C VAL A 19 9.60 -8.14 5.40
N LYS A 20 10.35 -9.24 5.30
CA LYS A 20 11.77 -9.17 4.90
C LYS A 20 11.92 -8.51 3.53
N LYS A 21 11.09 -8.90 2.55
CA LYS A 21 11.16 -8.33 1.20
C LYS A 21 10.83 -6.84 1.21
N LEU A 22 9.82 -6.44 1.99
CA LEU A 22 9.47 -5.04 2.21
C LEU A 22 10.68 -4.23 2.72
N ILE A 23 11.35 -4.71 3.77
CA ILE A 23 12.51 -4.04 4.36
C ILE A 23 13.70 -4.02 3.39
N GLU A 24 13.91 -5.08 2.61
CA GLU A 24 14.98 -5.19 1.61
C GLU A 24 14.82 -4.13 0.53
N CYS A 25 13.61 -3.95 0.01
CA CYS A 25 13.28 -2.95 -1.00
C CYS A 25 13.60 -1.51 -0.56
N HIS A 26 13.61 -1.23 0.74
CA HIS A 26 13.92 0.09 1.29
C HIS A 26 15.34 0.23 1.86
N GLY A 27 16.14 -0.84 1.84
CA GLY A 27 17.53 -0.80 2.32
C GLY A 27 17.69 -0.77 3.85
N PHE A 28 16.65 -1.09 4.62
CA PHE A 28 16.67 -1.02 6.09
C PHE A 28 17.09 -2.32 6.80
N GLN A 29 17.63 -3.31 6.07
CA GLN A 29 18.00 -4.62 6.64
C GLN A 29 18.98 -4.55 7.81
N HIS A 30 19.84 -3.53 7.83
CA HIS A 30 20.84 -3.33 8.88
C HIS A 30 20.27 -2.77 10.19
N ASP A 31 19.06 -2.21 10.16
CA ASP A 31 18.44 -1.51 11.29
C ASP A 31 17.25 -2.25 11.90
N VAL A 32 17.02 -3.50 11.47
CA VAL A 32 15.89 -4.31 11.94
C VAL A 32 16.34 -5.68 12.46
N ALA A 33 15.53 -6.26 13.36
CA ALA A 33 15.64 -7.63 13.82
C ALA A 33 14.29 -8.34 13.73
N TYR A 34 14.30 -9.63 13.39
CA TYR A 34 13.07 -10.41 13.16
C TYR A 34 12.82 -11.38 14.32
N GLY A 35 11.78 -11.11 15.10
CA GLY A 35 11.29 -12.03 16.13
C GLY A 35 10.52 -13.22 15.56
N LYS A 36 9.78 -13.90 16.45
CA LYS A 36 8.87 -14.99 16.07
C LYS A 36 7.64 -14.46 15.32
N THR A 37 7.00 -13.42 15.87
CA THR A 37 5.74 -12.87 15.33
C THR A 37 5.79 -11.37 15.05
N LYS A 38 6.91 -10.70 15.35
CA LYS A 38 7.06 -9.24 15.24
C LYS A 38 8.43 -8.87 14.71
N ILE A 39 8.50 -7.73 14.01
CA ILE A 39 9.74 -7.06 13.64
C ILE A 39 10.11 -6.03 14.72
N PHE A 40 11.40 -5.91 15.01
CA PHE A 40 11.96 -4.91 15.92
C PHE A 40 12.80 -3.95 15.10
N ILE A 41 12.53 -2.65 15.21
CA ILE A 41 13.26 -1.59 14.53
C ILE A 41 14.15 -0.90 15.55
N ARG A 42 15.45 -0.77 15.26
CA ARG A 42 16.42 -0.24 16.20
C ARG A 42 16.36 1.29 16.30
N THR A 43 16.24 2.01 15.18
CA THR A 43 16.18 3.48 15.20
C THR A 43 14.80 4.02 14.85
N PRO A 44 14.36 5.14 15.48
CA PRO A 44 13.09 5.76 15.14
C PRO A 44 13.08 6.33 13.71
N ARG A 45 14.26 6.70 13.18
CA ARG A 45 14.42 7.23 11.82
C ARG A 45 13.82 6.29 10.77
N THR A 46 14.14 4.99 10.85
CA THR A 46 13.62 3.98 9.93
C THR A 46 12.09 3.93 9.93
N LEU A 47 11.47 3.97 11.11
CA LEU A 47 10.01 3.97 11.24
C LEU A 47 9.38 5.22 10.62
N PHE A 48 9.92 6.41 10.93
CA PHE A 48 9.42 7.66 10.35
C PHE A 48 9.55 7.71 8.83
N THR A 49 10.66 7.20 8.28
CA THR A 49 10.83 7.14 6.83
C THR A 49 9.82 6.19 6.17
N LEU A 50 9.52 5.04 6.78
CA LEU A 50 8.48 4.13 6.28
C LEU A 50 7.09 4.78 6.30
N GLU A 51 6.74 5.49 7.37
CA GLU A 51 5.46 6.21 7.47
C GLU A 51 5.33 7.33 6.44
N GLU A 52 6.41 8.06 6.13
CA GLU A 52 6.38 9.09 5.09
C GLU A 52 6.11 8.49 3.71
N LEU A 53 6.71 7.32 3.41
CA LEU A 53 6.44 6.58 2.18
C LEU A 53 5.01 6.05 2.13
N HIS A 54 4.47 5.64 3.28
CA HIS A 54 3.07 5.24 3.42
C HIS A 54 2.11 6.39 3.13
N ALA A 55 2.33 7.56 3.73
CA ALA A 55 1.51 8.74 3.47
C ALA A 55 1.48 9.12 1.98
N LYS A 56 2.63 9.08 1.30
CA LYS A 56 2.73 9.34 -0.15
C LYS A 56 1.94 8.33 -0.98
N MET A 57 1.93 7.07 -0.56
CA MET A 57 1.20 6.00 -1.24
C MET A 57 -0.32 6.11 -1.04
N LEU A 58 -0.76 6.41 0.18
CA LEU A 58 -2.18 6.60 0.51
C LEU A 58 -2.84 7.67 -0.37
N VAL A 59 -2.16 8.81 -0.60
CA VAL A 59 -2.68 9.86 -1.49
C VAL A 59 -2.98 9.31 -2.88
N ARG A 60 -2.08 8.48 -3.44
CA ARG A 60 -2.28 7.89 -4.78
C ARG A 60 -3.44 6.90 -4.79
N ILE A 61 -3.59 6.08 -3.76
CA ILE A 61 -4.71 5.13 -3.63
C ILE A 61 -6.03 5.90 -3.53
N VAL A 62 -6.10 6.93 -2.69
CA VAL A 62 -7.31 7.76 -2.54
C VAL A 62 -7.68 8.41 -3.86
N LEU A 63 -6.72 8.98 -4.59
CA LEU A 63 -6.97 9.56 -5.91
C LEU A 63 -7.45 8.51 -6.93
N PHE A 64 -6.87 7.31 -6.91
CA PHE A 64 -7.30 6.20 -7.75
C PHE A 64 -8.75 5.80 -7.45
N LEU A 65 -9.09 5.60 -6.17
CA LEU A 65 -10.44 5.25 -5.74
C LEU A 65 -11.46 6.35 -6.07
N GLN A 66 -11.11 7.62 -5.86
CA GLN A 66 -11.95 8.76 -6.23
C GLN A 66 -12.21 8.80 -7.74
N LYS A 67 -11.22 8.46 -8.57
CA LYS A 67 -11.39 8.40 -10.02
C LYS A 67 -12.31 7.25 -10.45
N VAL A 68 -12.16 6.06 -9.86
CA VAL A 68 -13.03 4.90 -10.16
C VAL A 68 -14.46 5.15 -9.68
N CYS A 69 -14.63 5.67 -8.47
CA CYS A 69 -15.94 6.02 -7.92
C CYS A 69 -16.61 7.16 -8.70
N GLY A 70 -15.87 8.21 -9.02
CA GLY A 70 -16.36 9.32 -9.84
C GLY A 70 -16.72 8.92 -11.27
N LEU A 71 -16.02 7.94 -11.85
CA LEU A 71 -16.38 7.33 -13.14
C LEU A 71 -17.70 6.55 -13.03
N CYS A 72 -17.87 5.75 -11.96
CA CYS A 72 -19.09 5.01 -11.69
C CYS A 72 -20.31 5.93 -11.54
N CYS A 73 -20.19 7.05 -10.81
CA CYS A 73 -21.26 8.03 -10.68
C CYS A 73 -21.63 8.71 -12.00
N ARG A 74 -20.66 8.98 -12.90
CA ARG A 74 -20.98 9.50 -14.26
C ARG A 74 -21.66 8.45 -15.12
N GLN A 75 -21.18 7.21 -15.10
CA GLN A 75 -21.76 6.13 -15.90
C GLN A 75 -23.21 5.82 -15.45
N MET A 76 -23.46 5.76 -14.14
CA MET A 76 -24.82 5.60 -13.60
C MET A 76 -25.71 6.80 -13.88
N GLY A 77 -25.19 8.03 -13.81
CA GLY A 77 -25.94 9.23 -14.21
C GLY A 77 -26.33 9.23 -15.70
N GLN A 78 -25.46 8.70 -16.57
CA GLN A 78 -25.77 8.52 -17.99
C GLN A 78 -26.78 7.40 -18.23
N CYS A 79 -26.64 6.23 -17.58
CA CYS A 79 -27.64 5.16 -17.67
C CYS A 79 -29.02 5.56 -17.13
N TRP A 80 -29.08 6.40 -16.09
CA TRP A 80 -30.34 6.96 -15.58
C TRP A 80 -31.02 7.87 -16.62
N ASN A 81 -30.25 8.73 -17.29
CA ASN A 81 -30.77 9.63 -18.32
C ASN A 81 -31.16 8.89 -19.62
N SER A 82 -30.47 7.82 -19.98
CA SER A 82 -30.77 7.02 -21.19
C SER A 82 -31.90 6.01 -21.02
N GLY A 83 -32.38 5.76 -19.80
CA GLY A 83 -33.56 4.91 -19.54
C GLY A 83 -34.89 5.67 -19.53
N HIS A 84 -34.86 6.97 -19.82
CA HIS A 84 -36.00 7.89 -19.77
C HIS A 84 -36.38 8.45 -21.16
N GLU A 85 -35.92 7.79 -22.24
CA GLU A 85 -36.36 8.00 -23.63
C GLU A 85 -37.09 6.76 -24.17
#